data_AF-A0A2E6MRB3-F1
#
_entry.id   AF-A0A2E6MRB3-F1
#
_cell.length_a   1.000
_cell.length_b   1.000
_cell.length_c   1.000
_cell.angle_alpha   90.00
_cell.angle_beta   90.00
_cell.angle_gamma   90.00
#
_symmetry.space_group_name_H-M   'P 1'
#
loop_
_entity.id
_entity.type
_entity.pdbx_description
1 polymer ?
#
loop_
_entity_poly.entity_id
_entity_poly.type
_entity_poly.pdbx_seq_one_letter_code
_entity_poly.pdbx_strand_id
1 'polypeptide(L)'
;MLFWIGFMTMVLNEGFVIMRHVHPWFARKREALMAKYGSNWKRFHATLDYVWIGGVSIGILIDLENWKLYATVLLVFWSLVGIFVYLPLLIKKIRKT
;
A
#
# COMPACT_ATOMS: atom_id res chain seq x y z
N MET A 1 1.46 18.89 -4.96
CA MET A 1 2.20 17.93 -5.84
C MET A 1 2.92 16.84 -5.04
N LEU A 2 3.67 17.19 -3.98
CA LEU A 2 4.43 16.21 -3.17
C LEU A 2 3.55 15.12 -2.53
N PHE A 3 2.41 15.51 -1.94
CA PHE A 3 1.42 14.56 -1.41
C PHE A 3 1.02 13.52 -2.46
N TRP A 4 0.67 13.96 -3.67
CA TRP A 4 0.23 13.06 -4.74
C TRP A 4 1.33 12.10 -5.19
N ILE A 5 2.60 12.54 -5.22
CA ILE A 5 3.74 11.65 -5.50
C ILE A 5 3.88 10.60 -4.39
N GLY A 6 3.81 11.02 -3.13
CA GLY A 6 3.83 10.11 -1.99
C GLY A 6 2.67 9.12 -2.06
N PHE A 7 1.44 9.61 -2.26
CA PHE A 7 0.24 8.80 -2.38
C PHE A 7 0.32 7.79 -3.53
N MET A 8 0.75 8.21 -4.73
CA MET A 8 0.94 7.28 -5.85
C MET A 8 2.01 6.23 -5.55
N THR A 9 3.10 6.61 -4.88
CA THR A 9 4.13 5.66 -4.44
C THR A 9 3.56 4.64 -3.46
N MET A 10 2.74 5.08 -2.49
CA MET A 10 2.03 4.20 -1.57
C MET A 10 1.10 3.23 -2.33
N VAL A 11 0.23 3.74 -3.20
CA VAL A 11 -0.73 2.92 -3.96
C VAL A 11 -0.01 1.86 -4.79
N LEU A 12 1.11 2.20 -5.44
CA LEU A 12 1.87 1.24 -6.25
C LEU A 12 2.66 0.25 -5.38
N ASN A 13 3.32 0.72 -4.32
CA ASN A 13 4.17 -0.11 -3.46
C ASN A 13 3.33 -1.06 -2.60
N GLU A 14 2.41 -0.51 -1.81
CA GLU A 14 1.51 -1.27 -0.94
C GLU A 14 0.49 -2.04 -1.77
N GLY A 15 -0.09 -1.41 -2.80
CA GLY A 15 -1.08 -2.06 -3.66
C GLY A 15 -0.52 -3.31 -4.32
N PHE A 16 0.73 -3.29 -4.81
CA PHE A 16 1.36 -4.49 -5.35
C PHE A 16 1.41 -5.63 -4.32
N VAL A 17 1.75 -5.33 -3.06
CA VAL A 17 1.83 -6.33 -1.99
C VAL A 17 0.45 -6.79 -1.54
N ILE A 18 -0.52 -5.89 -1.39
CA ILE A 18 -1.90 -6.19 -1.01
C ILE A 18 -2.56 -7.10 -2.06
N MET A 19 -2.36 -6.80 -3.34
CA MET A 19 -2.97 -7.56 -4.46
C MET A 19 -2.54 -9.03 -4.51
N ARG A 20 -1.44 -9.42 -3.84
CA ARG A 20 -1.07 -10.83 -3.67
C ARG A 20 -2.18 -11.66 -3.04
N HIS A 21 -3.05 -11.03 -2.25
CA HIS A 21 -4.15 -11.70 -1.58
C HIS A 21 -5.41 -11.83 -2.45
N VAL A 22 -5.51 -11.03 -3.51
CA VAL A 22 -6.69 -10.97 -4.38
C VAL A 22 -6.50 -11.85 -5.61
N HIS A 23 -5.33 -11.81 -6.26
CA HIS A 23 -5.12 -12.53 -7.51
C HIS A 23 -3.78 -13.29 -7.56
N PRO A 24 -3.76 -14.58 -7.98
CA PRO A 24 -2.56 -15.43 -7.96
C PRO A 24 -1.39 -14.92 -8.80
N TRP A 25 -1.65 -14.09 -9.81
CA TRP A 25 -0.60 -13.46 -10.60
C TRP A 25 0.32 -12.58 -9.74
N PHE A 26 -0.24 -11.76 -8.83
CA PHE A 26 0.56 -10.90 -7.95
C PHE A 26 1.35 -11.70 -6.93
N ALA A 27 0.77 -12.78 -6.40
CA ALA A 27 1.48 -13.69 -5.51
C ALA A 27 2.72 -14.28 -6.20
N ARG A 28 2.56 -14.84 -7.40
CA ARG A 28 3.67 -15.40 -8.20
C ARG A 28 4.71 -14.35 -8.59
N LYS A 29 4.30 -13.13 -8.94
CA LYS A 29 5.24 -12.05 -9.27
C LYS A 29 6.07 -11.64 -8.05
N ARG A 30 5.44 -11.49 -6.89
CA ARG A 30 6.17 -11.23 -5.63
C ARG A 30 7.13 -12.37 -5.30
N GLU A 31 6.71 -13.62 -5.46
CA GLU A 31 7.57 -14.78 -5.26
C GLU A 31 8.76 -14.78 -6.21
N ALA A 32 8.56 -14.49 -7.50
CA ALA A 32 9.64 -14.36 -8.47
C ALA A 32 10.62 -13.22 -8.10
N LEU A 33 10.11 -12.08 -7.63
CA LEU A 33 10.95 -10.97 -7.15
C LEU A 33 11.74 -11.36 -5.90
N MET A 34 11.12 -12.05 -4.94
CA MET A 34 11.80 -12.57 -3.76
C MET A 34 12.83 -13.65 -4.12
N ALA A 35 12.54 -14.53 -5.08
CA ALA A 35 13.48 -15.54 -5.53
C ALA A 35 14.70 -14.92 -6.23
N LYS A 36 14.49 -13.86 -7.02
CA LYS A 36 15.56 -13.17 -7.76
C LYS A 36 16.40 -12.24 -6.87
N TYR A 37 15.75 -11.46 -6.01
CA TYR A 37 16.39 -10.38 -5.27
C TYR A 37 16.50 -10.65 -3.76
N GLY A 38 15.89 -11.71 -3.24
CA GLY A 38 15.99 -12.11 -1.85
C GLY A 38 15.62 -11.00 -0.86
N SER A 39 16.52 -10.73 0.07
CA SER A 39 16.39 -9.66 1.06
C SER A 39 16.41 -8.26 0.44
N ASN A 40 17.00 -8.07 -0.74
CA ASN A 40 17.03 -6.77 -1.41
C ASN A 40 15.64 -6.33 -1.87
N TRP A 41 14.75 -7.26 -2.24
CA TRP A 41 13.35 -6.93 -2.52
C TRP A 41 12.65 -6.33 -1.29
N LYS A 42 12.86 -6.94 -0.11
CA LYS A 42 12.29 -6.42 1.15
C LYS A 42 12.83 -5.02 1.47
N ARG A 43 14.13 -4.78 1.25
CA ARG A 43 14.74 -3.46 1.42
C ARG A 43 14.17 -2.45 0.45
N PHE A 44 14.03 -2.78 -0.83
CA PHE A 44 13.45 -1.90 -1.83
C PHE A 44 12.01 -1.49 -1.46
N HIS A 45 11.17 -2.45 -1.10
CA HIS A 45 9.81 -2.18 -0.64
C HIS A 45 9.80 -1.27 0.60
N ALA A 46 10.62 -1.56 1.61
CA ALA A 46 10.74 -0.73 2.80
C ALA A 46 11.29 0.68 2.50
N THR A 47 12.21 0.83 1.54
CA THR A 47 12.68 2.14 1.10
C THR A 47 11.55 2.94 0.47
N LEU A 48 10.74 2.31 -0.39
CA LEU A 48 9.54 2.95 -0.93
C LEU A 48 8.53 3.29 0.17
N ASP A 49 8.49 2.53 1.27
CA ASP A 49 7.69 2.87 2.44
C ASP A 49 8.11 4.18 3.08
N TYR A 50 9.40 4.35 3.36
CA TYR A 50 9.92 5.62 3.85
C TYR A 50 9.65 6.77 2.89
N VAL A 51 9.77 6.54 1.58
CA VAL A 51 9.51 7.56 0.55
C VAL A 51 8.05 7.97 0.54
N TRP A 52 7.10 7.02 0.55
CA TRP A 52 5.69 7.38 0.50
C TRP A 52 5.21 7.99 1.82
N ILE A 53 5.66 7.46 2.97
CA ILE A 53 5.33 8.02 4.29
C ILE A 53 5.84 9.46 4.35
N GLY A 54 7.11 9.68 4.00
CA GLY A 54 7.71 11.01 3.95
C GLY A 54 6.96 11.94 2.99
N GLY A 55 6.70 11.48 1.76
CA GLY A 55 6.00 12.28 0.74
C GLY A 55 4.57 12.66 1.13
N VAL A 56 3.83 11.73 1.75
CA VAL A 56 2.47 11.98 2.26
C VAL A 56 2.52 12.94 3.45
N SER A 57 3.34 12.65 4.47
CA SER A 57 3.42 13.45 5.70
C SER A 57 3.92 14.86 5.41
N ILE A 58 5.03 15.01 4.68
CA ILE A 58 5.56 16.33 4.29
C ILE A 58 4.56 17.02 3.36
N GLY A 59 3.95 16.30 2.42
CA GLY A 59 2.93 16.83 1.52
C GLY A 59 1.72 17.44 2.24
N ILE A 60 1.28 16.84 3.36
CA ILE A 60 0.23 17.40 4.21
C ILE A 60 0.76 18.61 5.00
N LEU A 61 1.96 18.53 5.57
CA LEU A 61 2.54 19.60 6.39
C LEU A 61 2.79 20.90 5.60
N ILE A 62 3.18 20.81 4.34
CA ILE A 62 3.44 21.98 3.49
C ILE A 62 2.18 22.59 2.88
N ASP A 63 1.07 21.85 2.88
CA ASP A 63 -0.20 22.24 2.26
C ASP A 63 -1.35 21.89 3.20
N LEU A 64 -1.34 22.58 4.35
CA LEU A 64 -2.34 22.40 5.38
C LEU A 64 -3.73 22.82 4.90
N GLU A 65 -3.86 23.80 4.00
CA GLU A 65 -5.19 24.21 3.52
C GLU A 65 -5.97 23.04 2.89
N ASN A 66 -5.26 22.13 2.21
CA ASN A 66 -5.84 20.95 1.58
C ASN A 66 -5.76 19.67 2.43
N TRP A 67 -5.34 19.73 3.70
CA TRP A 67 -5.10 18.55 4.55
C TRP A 67 -6.33 17.63 4.63
N LYS A 68 -7.54 18.21 4.64
CA LYS A 68 -8.80 17.46 4.69
C LYS A 68 -8.98 16.58 3.46
N LEU A 69 -8.73 17.12 2.26
CA LEU A 69 -8.80 16.36 1.02
C LEU A 69 -7.81 15.19 1.04
N TYR A 70 -6.57 15.45 1.47
CA TYR A 70 -5.52 14.44 1.58
C TYR A 70 -5.88 13.33 2.57
N ALA A 71 -6.40 13.69 3.74
CA ALA A 71 -6.90 12.75 4.72
C ALA A 71 -8.08 11.93 4.17
N THR A 72 -9.02 12.56 3.46
CA THR A 72 -10.15 11.87 2.84
C THR A 72 -9.69 10.85 1.81
N VAL A 73 -8.75 11.21 0.93
CA VAL A 73 -8.25 10.29 -0.10
C VAL A 73 -7.52 9.09 0.52
N LEU A 74 -6.69 9.32 1.55
CA LEU A 74 -6.05 8.24 2.31
C LEU A 74 -7.08 7.35 2.98
N LEU A 75 -8.07 7.94 3.65
CA LEU A 75 -9.13 7.20 4.33
C LEU A 75 -9.90 6.33 3.34
N VAL A 76 -10.34 6.89 2.22
CA VAL A 76 -11.05 6.16 1.17
C VAL A 76 -10.21 4.98 0.66
N PHE A 77 -8.93 5.21 0.33
CA PHE A 77 -8.06 4.13 -0.13
C PHE A 77 -7.96 2.99 0.89
N TRP A 78 -7.64 3.30 2.15
CA TRP A 78 -7.48 2.29 3.19
C TRP A 78 -8.80 1.61 3.58
N SER A 79 -9.92 2.33 3.54
CA SER A 79 -11.26 1.75 3.72
C SER A 79 -11.59 0.76 2.60
N LEU A 80 -11.32 1.10 1.34
CA LEU A 80 -11.52 0.19 0.21
C LEU A 80 -10.65 -1.07 0.36
N VAL A 81 -9.37 -0.91 0.67
CA VAL A 81 -8.45 -2.03 0.94
C VAL A 81 -8.98 -2.92 2.08
N GLY A 82 -9.42 -2.30 3.19
CA GLY A 82 -9.99 -3.00 4.33
C GLY A 82 -11.23 -3.81 3.97
N ILE A 83 -12.18 -3.21 3.26
CA ILE A 83 -13.46 -3.81 2.92
C ILE A 83 -13.32 -4.87 1.82
N PHE A 84 -12.56 -4.60 0.76
CA PHE A 84 -12.53 -5.48 -0.42
C PHE A 84 -11.44 -6.54 -0.36
N VAL A 85 -10.39 -6.35 0.43
CA VAL A 85 -9.28 -7.32 0.53
C VAL A 85 -9.28 -7.99 1.90
N TYR A 86 -9.13 -7.22 2.97
CA TYR A 86 -8.88 -7.81 4.28
C TYR A 86 -10.13 -8.38 4.96
N LEU A 87 -11.31 -7.79 4.78
CA LEU A 87 -12.54 -8.32 5.35
C LEU A 87 -12.91 -9.70 4.78
N PRO A 88 -12.89 -9.95 3.45
CA PRO A 88 -13.09 -11.30 2.91
C PRO A 88 -12.04 -12.31 3.41
N LEU A 89 -10.77 -11.90 3.52
CA LEU A 89 -9.71 -12.75 4.08
C LEU A 89 -10.00 -13.13 5.54
N LEU A 90 -10.44 -12.17 6.35
CA LEU A 90 -10.78 -12.38 7.75
C LEU A 90 -11.95 -13.36 7.89
N ILE A 91 -13.04 -13.15 7.15
CA ILE A 91 -14.20 -14.05 7.14
C ILE A 91 -13.78 -15.46 6.75
N LYS A 92 -12.94 -15.61 5.72
CA LYS A 92 -12.42 -16.92 5.28
C LYS A 92 -11.56 -17.58 6.36
N LYS A 93 -10.79 -16.81 7.13
CA LYS A 93 -9.96 -17.32 8.24
C LYS A 93 -10.84 -17.83 9.39
N ILE A 94 -11.84 -17.05 9.81
CA ILE A 94 -12.75 -17.41 10.90
C ILE A 94 -13.57 -18.64 10.54
N ARG A 95 -14.12 -18.73 9.33
CA ARG A 95 -14.94 -19.89 8.91
C ARG A 95 -14.17 -21.21 8.74
N LYS A 96 -12.84 -21.13 8.64
CA LYS A 96 -11.95 -22.31 8.55
C LYS A 96 -11.46 -22.78 9.93
N THR A 97 -11.73 -22.00 10.97
CA THR A 97 -11.43 -22.31 12.37
C THR A 97 -12.67 -22.89 13.01
#